data_AF-A0A955FQ38-F1
#
_entry.id   AF-A0A955FQ38-F1
#
_cell.length_a   1.000
_cell.length_b   1.000
_cell.length_c   1.000
_cell.angle_alpha   90.00
_cell.angle_beta   90.00
_cell.angle_gamma   90.00
#
_symmetry.space_group_name_H-M   'P 1'
#
loop_
_entity.id
_entity.type
_entity.pdbx_description
1 polymer ?
#
loop_
_entity_poly.entity_id
_entity_poly.type
_entity_poly.pdbx_seq_one_letter_code
_entity_poly.pdbx_strand_id
1 'polypeptide(L)'
;MSSVTQELDPRIRIDGFATPTADDIVSLDRKLQRERGWYTGLPRFSTNQEIEEAILEGTLVEVTTTADLHPIQRFRDRREVFIPAVSRNALKMRSDFSKLWRYVLGQSGIFRSDIRLAETSFVRSEAYQAELLDRGKLASPDSTHCTGNAIDIDNSGYYRMTAEGFISVGDPRRQTQQKETLQKFGEQMDGHEYSYDYDPRIMDAAYAAADLLHREGVINLVCEFSGTPNATLHMAASPDYSSPDIV
;
A
#
# COMPACT_ATOMS: atom_id res chain seq x y z
N MET A 1 13.16 -7.90 22.77
CA MET A 1 13.21 -6.58 22.08
C MET A 1 11.81 -6.03 22.11
N SER A 2 11.57 -4.89 22.78
CA SER A 2 10.24 -4.29 22.85
C SER A 2 9.90 -3.69 21.49
N SER A 3 8.96 -4.31 20.79
CA SER A 3 8.26 -3.71 19.64
C SER A 3 7.62 -2.41 20.13
N VAL A 4 8.21 -1.27 19.77
CA VAL A 4 7.58 0.03 19.99
C VAL A 4 6.60 0.22 18.85
N THR A 5 5.45 -0.46 18.92
CA THR A 5 4.27 -0.01 18.18
C THR A 5 3.80 1.27 18.86
N GLN A 6 4.36 2.40 18.44
CA GLN A 6 3.81 3.71 18.76
C GLN A 6 2.35 3.69 18.28
N GLU A 7 1.40 3.96 19.16
CA GLU A 7 0.01 4.11 18.74
C GLU A 7 -0.05 5.20 17.67
N LEU A 8 -0.46 4.80 16.46
CA LEU A 8 -0.69 5.74 15.37
C LEU A 8 -1.68 6.80 15.84
N ASP A 9 -1.32 8.06 15.65
CA ASP A 9 -2.17 9.20 16.00
C ASP A 9 -3.58 9.00 15.41
N PRO A 10 -4.65 9.09 16.22
CA PRO A 10 -6.05 8.93 15.78
C PRO A 10 -6.51 9.99 14.77
N ARG A 11 -5.64 10.91 14.34
CA ARG A 11 -5.84 11.84 13.23
C ARG A 11 -5.35 11.33 11.88
N ILE A 12 -4.64 10.20 11.87
CA ILE A 12 -4.11 9.58 10.65
C ILE A 12 -5.22 8.76 9.98
N ARG A 13 -5.72 9.21 8.83
CA ARG A 13 -6.79 8.58 8.04
C ARG A 13 -6.35 8.37 6.58
N ILE A 14 -6.56 7.18 6.06
CA ILE A 14 -6.68 6.89 4.62
C ILE A 14 -8.02 6.20 4.45
N ASP A 15 -9.09 7.00 4.47
CA ASP A 15 -10.40 6.50 4.12
C ASP A 15 -10.46 6.41 2.59
N GLY A 16 -10.55 5.20 2.05
CA GLY A 16 -10.80 5.01 0.61
C GLY A 16 -12.24 5.40 0.28
N PHE A 17 -12.45 6.61 -0.23
CA PHE A 17 -13.77 7.13 -0.59
C PHE A 17 -14.21 6.77 -2.02
N ALA A 18 -13.30 6.25 -2.83
CA ALA A 18 -13.60 5.87 -4.20
C ALA A 18 -14.53 4.64 -4.20
N THR A 19 -15.71 4.80 -4.79
CA THR A 19 -16.62 3.69 -5.07
C THR A 19 -16.22 3.11 -6.43
N PRO A 20 -15.82 1.83 -6.51
CA PRO A 20 -15.45 1.21 -7.77
C PRO A 20 -16.64 1.19 -8.73
N THR A 21 -16.39 1.47 -10.00
CA THR A 21 -17.34 1.22 -11.09
C THR A 21 -17.16 -0.19 -11.65
N ALA A 22 -18.13 -0.67 -12.45
CA ALA A 22 -17.99 -1.93 -13.17
C ALA A 22 -16.77 -1.92 -14.11
N ASP A 23 -16.49 -0.78 -14.74
CA ASP A 23 -15.33 -0.60 -15.61
C ASP A 23 -14.01 -0.65 -14.82
N ASP A 24 -13.98 -0.13 -13.59
CA ASP A 24 -12.81 -0.25 -12.71
C ASP A 24 -12.50 -1.71 -12.38
N ILE A 25 -13.53 -2.52 -12.12
CA ILE A 25 -13.38 -3.96 -11.83
C ILE A 25 -12.85 -4.70 -13.07
N VAL A 26 -13.40 -4.45 -14.25
CA VAL A 26 -12.95 -5.07 -15.51
C VAL A 26 -11.52 -4.64 -15.86
N SER A 27 -11.20 -3.36 -15.65
CA SER A 27 -9.86 -2.81 -15.83
C SER A 27 -8.85 -3.44 -14.87
N LEU A 28 -9.21 -3.57 -13.59
CA LEU A 28 -8.39 -4.25 -12.58
C LEU A 28 -8.12 -5.69 -13.01
N ASP A 29 -9.16 -6.46 -13.35
CA ASP A 29 -9.04 -7.86 -13.74
C ASP A 29 -8.03 -8.06 -14.88
N ARG A 30 -8.07 -7.18 -15.89
CA ARG A 30 -7.12 -7.19 -17.02
C ARG A 30 -5.69 -6.90 -16.57
N LYS A 31 -5.48 -5.93 -15.68
CA LYS A 31 -4.15 -5.54 -15.19
C LYS A 31 -3.53 -6.59 -14.28
N LEU A 32 -4.34 -7.40 -13.59
CA LEU A 32 -3.88 -8.47 -12.71
C LEU A 32 -3.54 -9.78 -13.44
N GLN A 33 -3.86 -9.91 -14.74
CA GLN A 33 -3.59 -11.15 -15.50
C GLN A 33 -2.14 -11.62 -15.43
N ARG A 34 -1.18 -10.68 -15.44
CA ARG A 34 0.25 -10.98 -15.37
C ARG A 34 0.63 -11.66 -14.05
N GLU A 35 0.25 -11.06 -12.93
CA GLU A 35 0.56 -11.62 -11.60
C GLU A 35 -0.25 -12.89 -11.31
N ARG A 36 -1.49 -13.01 -11.79
CA ARG A 36 -2.25 -14.26 -11.70
C ARG A 36 -1.52 -15.40 -12.39
N GLY A 37 -0.99 -15.16 -13.59
CA GLY A 37 -0.17 -16.14 -14.29
C GLY A 37 1.07 -16.55 -13.51
N TRP A 38 1.77 -15.59 -12.90
CA TRP A 38 2.96 -15.83 -12.07
C TRP A 38 2.68 -16.69 -10.84
N TYR A 39 1.54 -16.45 -10.20
CA TYR A 39 1.19 -17.07 -8.93
C TYR A 39 0.17 -18.20 -9.06
N THR A 40 -0.08 -18.65 -10.29
CA THR A 40 -0.93 -19.81 -10.57
C THR A 40 -0.33 -21.04 -9.90
N GLY A 41 -1.10 -21.68 -9.03
CA GLY A 41 -0.71 -22.92 -8.35
C GLY A 41 0.16 -22.73 -7.09
N LEU A 42 0.48 -21.48 -6.70
CA LEU A 42 1.05 -21.26 -5.38
C LEU A 42 -0.01 -21.43 -4.29
N PRO A 43 0.39 -21.93 -3.09
CA PRO A 43 -0.49 -21.92 -1.94
C PRO A 43 -0.98 -20.50 -1.62
N ARG A 44 -2.25 -20.42 -1.24
CA ARG A 44 -2.92 -19.21 -0.80
C ARG A 44 -3.32 -19.39 0.66
N PHE A 45 -3.23 -18.31 1.44
CA PHE A 45 -3.61 -18.35 2.84
C PHE A 45 -5.12 -18.25 2.97
N SER A 46 -5.78 -19.34 3.35
CA SER A 46 -7.23 -19.40 3.53
C SER A 46 -7.66 -18.61 4.77
N THR A 47 -6.85 -18.64 5.83
CA THR A 47 -7.15 -18.05 7.14
C THR A 47 -5.97 -17.22 7.69
N ASN A 48 -6.24 -16.38 8.69
CA ASN A 48 -5.16 -15.64 9.38
C ASN A 48 -4.25 -16.56 10.19
N GLN A 49 -4.77 -17.69 10.68
CA GLN A 49 -3.96 -18.68 11.41
C GLN A 49 -2.85 -19.26 10.50
N GLU A 50 -3.16 -19.57 9.24
CA GLU A 50 -2.15 -20.04 8.27
C GLU A 50 -1.07 -18.99 8.01
N ILE A 51 -1.43 -17.70 8.06
CA ILE A 51 -0.47 -16.59 7.94
C ILE A 51 0.46 -16.55 9.16
N GLU A 52 -0.10 -16.67 10.37
CA GLU A 52 0.67 -16.71 11.62
C GLU A 52 1.62 -17.91 11.64
N GLU A 53 1.17 -19.08 11.23
CA GLU A 53 2.00 -20.29 11.07
C GLU A 53 3.12 -20.06 10.05
N ALA A 54 2.83 -19.46 8.89
CA ALA A 54 3.84 -19.16 7.88
C ALA A 54 4.88 -18.12 8.34
N ILE A 55 4.51 -17.20 9.25
CA ILE A 55 5.46 -16.30 9.93
C ILE A 55 6.37 -17.09 10.88
N LEU A 56 5.80 -17.97 11.70
CA LEU A 56 6.55 -18.81 12.64
C LEU A 56 7.53 -19.75 11.92
N GLU A 57 7.15 -20.28 10.77
CA GLU A 57 7.99 -21.12 9.91
C GLU A 57 9.03 -20.33 9.10
N GLY A 58 8.93 -18.99 9.06
CA GLY A 58 9.85 -18.11 8.34
C GLY A 58 9.65 -18.07 6.82
N THR A 59 8.51 -18.57 6.35
CA THR A 59 8.01 -18.45 4.97
C THR A 59 7.59 -17.01 4.67
N LEU A 60 6.90 -16.38 5.63
CA LEU A 60 6.64 -14.95 5.65
C LEU A 60 7.59 -14.25 6.62
N VAL A 61 7.84 -12.97 6.37
CA VAL A 61 8.67 -12.10 7.19
C VAL A 61 7.86 -10.87 7.56
N GLU A 62 7.85 -10.53 8.84
CA GLU A 62 7.22 -9.31 9.34
C GLU A 62 7.89 -8.06 8.77
N VAL A 63 7.06 -7.10 8.36
CA VAL A 63 7.44 -5.82 7.81
C VAL A 63 7.42 -4.78 8.93
N THR A 64 8.51 -4.04 9.04
CA THR A 64 8.65 -2.96 10.00
C THR A 64 8.92 -1.63 9.29
N THR A 65 8.77 -0.53 10.03
CA THR A 65 9.08 0.82 9.55
C THR A 65 10.56 0.92 9.18
N THR A 66 10.86 1.58 8.06
CA THR A 66 12.23 1.86 7.60
C THR A 66 12.50 3.37 7.55
N ALA A 67 13.66 3.75 7.00
CA ALA A 67 13.96 5.14 6.69
C ALA A 67 13.12 5.72 5.53
N ASP A 68 12.33 4.90 4.84
CA ASP A 68 11.63 5.30 3.62
C ASP A 68 10.15 4.93 3.60
N LEU A 69 9.78 3.87 4.32
CA LEU A 69 8.46 3.27 4.27
C LEU A 69 7.91 3.08 5.68
N HIS A 70 6.61 3.28 5.84
CA HIS A 70 5.90 3.13 7.11
C HIS A 70 4.65 2.26 6.90
N PRO A 71 4.64 1.02 7.44
CA PRO A 71 3.46 0.17 7.49
C PRO A 71 2.37 0.82 8.32
N ILE A 72 1.18 0.96 7.74
CA ILE A 72 0.01 1.48 8.41
C ILE A 72 -1.22 0.67 8.09
N GLN A 73 -2.11 0.60 9.06
CA GLN A 73 -3.39 -0.04 8.89
C GLN A 73 -4.31 0.83 8.04
N ARG A 74 -4.81 0.30 6.92
CA ARG A 74 -5.74 1.01 6.02
C ARG A 74 -7.11 1.26 6.67
N PHE A 75 -7.64 0.31 7.44
CA PHE A 75 -8.99 0.38 8.03
C PHE A 75 -8.95 0.16 9.55
N ARG A 76 -9.51 1.10 10.33
CA ARG A 76 -9.42 1.12 11.81
C ARG A 76 -10.18 0.02 12.53
N ASP A 77 -11.26 -0.46 11.92
CA ASP A 77 -12.25 -1.35 12.53
C ASP A 77 -11.77 -2.80 12.69
N ARG A 78 -10.57 -3.13 12.20
CA ARG A 78 -10.11 -4.53 12.07
C ARG A 78 -8.63 -4.70 12.40
N ARG A 79 -8.19 -4.33 13.62
CA ARG A 79 -6.79 -4.52 14.07
C ARG A 79 -6.39 -6.00 14.00
N GLU A 80 -7.31 -6.92 14.27
CA GLU A 80 -7.04 -8.37 14.19
C GLU A 80 -6.79 -8.92 12.78
N VAL A 81 -6.96 -8.10 11.74
CA VAL A 81 -6.83 -8.54 10.34
C VAL A 81 -5.59 -7.97 9.65
N PHE A 82 -5.00 -6.92 10.21
CA PHE A 82 -3.81 -6.29 9.64
C PHE A 82 -2.55 -7.05 10.07
N ILE A 83 -2.02 -7.85 9.15
CA ILE A 83 -0.78 -8.61 9.36
C ILE A 83 0.28 -8.03 8.42
N PRO A 84 1.19 -7.17 8.89
CA PRO A 84 2.23 -6.58 8.06
C PRO A 84 3.32 -7.62 7.83
N ALA A 85 3.05 -8.63 7.01
CA ALA A 85 4.01 -9.66 6.65
C ALA A 85 3.97 -9.94 5.15
N VAL A 86 5.12 -10.31 4.59
CA VAL A 86 5.28 -10.59 3.16
C VAL A 86 6.28 -11.73 2.94
N SER A 87 6.30 -12.30 1.75
CA SER A 87 7.34 -13.23 1.35
C SER A 87 8.72 -12.55 1.32
N ARG A 88 9.79 -13.32 1.40
CA ARG A 88 11.16 -12.78 1.28
C ARG A 88 11.40 -12.05 -0.03
N ASN A 89 10.77 -12.52 -1.11
CA ASN A 89 10.89 -11.91 -2.42
C ASN A 89 10.21 -10.52 -2.45
N ALA A 90 8.99 -10.42 -1.91
CA ALA A 90 8.31 -9.14 -1.77
C ALA A 90 9.03 -8.18 -0.82
N LEU A 91 9.67 -8.69 0.25
CA LEU A 91 10.53 -7.87 1.13
C LEU A 91 11.75 -7.30 0.39
N LYS A 92 12.37 -8.10 -0.49
CA LYS A 92 13.47 -7.63 -1.33
C LYS A 92 13.00 -6.56 -2.32
N MET A 93 11.91 -6.82 -3.03
CA MET A 93 11.26 -5.86 -3.94
C MET A 93 10.94 -4.54 -3.22
N ARG A 94 10.40 -4.60 -2.00
CA ARG A 94 10.13 -3.44 -1.16
C ARG A 94 11.37 -2.59 -0.87
N SER A 95 12.49 -3.24 -0.55
CA SER A 95 13.78 -2.57 -0.30
C SER A 95 14.31 -1.87 -1.56
N ASP A 96 14.24 -2.56 -2.70
CA ASP A 96 14.73 -2.06 -3.97
C ASP A 96 13.85 -0.90 -4.51
N PHE A 97 12.53 -0.99 -4.32
CA PHE A 97 11.59 0.10 -4.54
C PHE A 97 11.94 1.34 -3.69
N SER A 98 12.20 1.16 -2.38
CA SER A 98 12.45 2.31 -1.50
C SER A 98 13.73 3.07 -1.90
N LYS A 99 14.81 2.35 -2.24
CA LYS A 99 16.06 2.93 -2.75
C LYS A 99 15.82 3.69 -4.05
N LEU A 100 15.13 3.08 -5.01
CA LEU A 100 14.85 3.70 -6.30
C LEU A 100 13.96 4.93 -6.15
N TRP A 101 12.92 4.86 -5.31
CA TRP A 101 12.08 6.01 -4.98
C TRP A 101 12.90 7.17 -4.45
N ARG A 102 13.82 6.92 -3.50
CA ARG A 102 14.71 7.98 -2.99
C ARG A 102 15.61 8.57 -4.06
N TYR A 103 16.16 7.74 -4.93
CA TYR A 103 16.94 8.21 -6.06
C TYR A 103 16.11 9.13 -6.97
N VAL A 104 14.93 8.70 -7.39
CA VAL A 104 14.02 9.46 -8.26
C VAL A 104 13.54 10.76 -7.57
N LEU A 105 13.26 10.72 -6.27
CA LEU A 105 12.87 11.87 -5.48
C LEU A 105 14.01 12.91 -5.41
N GLY A 106 15.25 12.45 -5.25
CA GLY A 106 16.45 13.28 -5.31
C GLY A 106 16.64 13.98 -6.66
N GLN A 107 16.31 13.31 -7.78
CA GLN A 107 16.32 13.95 -9.10
C GLN A 107 15.30 15.10 -9.21
N SER A 108 14.25 15.10 -8.39
CA SER A 108 13.26 16.18 -8.31
C SER A 108 13.67 17.32 -7.36
N GLY A 109 14.90 17.27 -6.81
CA GLY A 109 15.44 18.27 -5.89
C GLY A 109 14.97 18.12 -4.44
N ILE A 110 14.34 17.00 -4.08
CA ILE A 110 13.81 16.74 -2.73
C ILE A 110 14.73 15.74 -2.02
N PHE A 111 15.44 16.21 -0.98
CA PHE A 111 16.41 15.40 -0.20
C PHE A 111 15.99 15.20 1.26
N ARG A 112 14.68 15.14 1.50
CA ARG A 112 14.09 15.08 2.84
C ARG A 112 14.09 13.67 3.41
N SER A 113 14.93 13.45 4.43
CA SER A 113 15.06 12.17 5.15
C SER A 113 13.96 11.92 6.18
N ASP A 114 13.07 12.88 6.41
CA ASP A 114 11.94 12.80 7.35
C ASP A 114 10.64 12.28 6.71
N ILE A 115 10.62 12.10 5.38
CA ILE A 115 9.43 11.62 4.66
C ILE A 115 9.38 10.09 4.62
N ARG A 116 8.21 9.48 4.79
CA ARG A 116 7.98 8.03 4.56
C ARG A 116 6.75 7.81 3.69
N LEU A 117 6.81 6.86 2.75
CA LEU A 117 5.61 6.39 2.05
C LEU A 117 4.77 5.50 2.96
N ALA A 118 3.46 5.54 2.76
CA ALA A 118 2.48 4.78 3.53
C ALA A 118 2.22 3.43 2.87
N GLU A 119 2.60 2.34 3.54
CA GLU A 119 2.29 0.98 3.08
C GLU A 119 1.02 0.49 3.76
N THR A 120 -0.01 0.19 2.98
CA THR A 120 -1.38 0.05 3.48
C THR A 120 -1.95 -1.37 3.38
N SER A 121 -1.31 -2.24 2.61
CA SER A 121 -1.71 -3.65 2.48
C SER A 121 -0.50 -4.55 2.24
N PHE A 122 -0.55 -5.76 2.78
CA PHE A 122 0.52 -6.78 2.77
C PHE A 122 -0.13 -8.16 2.51
N VAL A 123 0.28 -9.22 3.21
CA VAL A 123 -0.46 -10.49 3.18
C VAL A 123 -1.88 -10.34 3.72
N ARG A 124 -2.84 -11.08 3.15
CA ARG A 124 -4.18 -11.24 3.70
C ARG A 124 -4.74 -12.63 3.46
N SER A 125 -5.69 -13.06 4.29
CA SER A 125 -6.39 -14.33 4.05
C SER A 125 -7.43 -14.21 2.93
N GLU A 126 -7.78 -15.33 2.31
CA GLU A 126 -8.89 -15.41 1.36
C GLU A 126 -10.23 -15.07 2.02
N ALA A 127 -10.42 -15.44 3.29
CA ALA A 127 -11.59 -15.03 4.07
C ALA A 127 -11.72 -13.51 4.15
N TYR A 128 -10.62 -12.79 4.42
CA TYR A 128 -10.65 -11.32 4.42
C TYR A 128 -10.81 -10.75 3.00
N GLN A 129 -10.20 -11.37 2.00
CA GLN A 129 -10.38 -10.99 0.59
C GLN A 129 -11.86 -11.05 0.16
N ALA A 130 -12.58 -12.10 0.56
CA ALA A 130 -14.01 -12.25 0.29
C ALA A 130 -14.82 -11.14 0.98
N GLU A 131 -14.51 -10.79 2.23
CA GLU A 131 -15.16 -9.68 2.93
C GLU A 131 -14.98 -8.34 2.19
N LEU A 132 -13.77 -8.06 1.67
CA LEU A 132 -13.52 -6.84 0.89
C LEU A 132 -14.40 -6.78 -0.37
N LEU A 133 -14.59 -7.92 -1.05
CA LEU A 133 -15.46 -8.03 -2.22
C LEU A 133 -16.93 -7.83 -1.84
N ASP A 134 -17.40 -8.46 -0.76
CA ASP A 134 -18.78 -8.31 -0.27
C ASP A 134 -19.11 -6.87 0.12
N ARG A 135 -18.10 -6.12 0.58
CA ARG A 135 -18.21 -4.68 0.88
C ARG A 135 -18.10 -3.79 -0.35
N GLY A 136 -18.00 -4.34 -1.55
CA GLY A 136 -17.87 -3.61 -2.81
C GLY A 136 -16.57 -2.82 -2.93
N LYS A 137 -15.48 -3.25 -2.26
CA LYS A 137 -14.17 -2.62 -2.44
C LYS A 137 -13.56 -3.05 -3.77
N LEU A 138 -12.66 -2.21 -4.31
CA LEU A 138 -11.88 -2.57 -5.49
C LEU A 138 -10.93 -3.69 -5.07
N ALA A 139 -11.26 -4.92 -5.44
CA ALA A 139 -10.53 -6.10 -5.02
C ALA A 139 -10.75 -7.22 -6.04
N SER A 140 -9.90 -8.24 -6.01
CA SER A 140 -9.97 -9.39 -6.90
C SER A 140 -10.11 -10.68 -6.09
N PRO A 141 -10.99 -11.63 -6.48
CA PRO A 141 -11.17 -12.90 -5.77
C PRO A 141 -9.87 -13.70 -5.63
N ASP A 142 -9.00 -13.62 -6.63
CA ASP A 142 -7.71 -14.32 -6.69
C ASP A 142 -6.52 -13.41 -6.37
N SER A 143 -6.74 -12.35 -5.58
CA SER A 143 -5.70 -11.36 -5.25
C SER A 143 -4.37 -11.97 -4.80
N THR A 144 -3.26 -11.41 -5.29
CA THR A 144 -1.90 -11.82 -4.97
C THR A 144 -1.51 -11.57 -3.52
N HIS A 145 -2.20 -10.67 -2.81
CA HIS A 145 -2.02 -10.48 -1.37
C HIS A 145 -2.26 -11.78 -0.58
N CYS A 146 -3.10 -12.70 -1.08
CA CYS A 146 -3.32 -14.01 -0.45
C CYS A 146 -2.15 -14.99 -0.59
N THR A 147 -1.08 -14.60 -1.28
CA THR A 147 0.18 -15.38 -1.37
C THR A 147 1.33 -14.71 -0.61
N GLY A 148 1.09 -13.52 -0.03
CA GLY A 148 2.13 -12.72 0.63
C GLY A 148 3.12 -12.03 -0.31
N ASN A 149 2.87 -12.02 -1.63
CA ASN A 149 3.82 -11.48 -2.62
C ASN A 149 3.51 -10.05 -3.12
N ALA A 150 2.48 -9.41 -2.56
CA ALA A 150 2.07 -8.06 -2.96
C ALA A 150 2.05 -7.08 -1.78
N ILE A 151 2.31 -5.82 -2.10
CA ILE A 151 2.17 -4.67 -1.19
C ILE A 151 1.42 -3.53 -1.87
N ASP A 152 0.67 -2.77 -1.07
CA ASP A 152 -0.01 -1.55 -1.53
C ASP A 152 0.61 -0.30 -0.91
N ILE A 153 0.96 0.69 -1.73
CA ILE A 153 1.36 2.03 -1.29
C ILE A 153 0.21 3.01 -1.50
N ASP A 154 -0.16 3.79 -0.47
CA ASP A 154 -1.04 4.94 -0.70
C ASP A 154 -0.27 5.98 -1.53
N ASN A 155 -0.77 6.25 -2.74
CA ASN A 155 -0.19 7.21 -3.67
C ASN A 155 -0.87 8.58 -3.63
N SER A 156 -1.51 8.89 -2.51
CA SER A 156 -2.21 10.16 -2.29
C SER A 156 -1.93 10.75 -0.91
N GLY A 157 -0.83 10.32 -0.30
CA GLY A 157 -0.30 10.89 0.92
C GLY A 157 1.00 10.23 1.33
N TYR A 158 1.70 10.88 2.25
CA TYR A 158 2.90 10.35 2.89
C TYR A 158 2.92 10.76 4.36
N TYR A 159 3.91 10.26 5.09
CA TYR A 159 4.17 10.67 6.46
C TYR A 159 5.40 11.56 6.54
N ARG A 160 5.34 12.51 7.45
CA ARG A 160 6.50 13.26 7.91
C ARG A 160 6.81 12.89 9.35
N MET A 161 8.05 12.51 9.61
CA MET A 161 8.57 12.28 10.95
C MET A 161 8.92 13.62 11.61
N THR A 162 8.43 13.83 12.82
CA THR A 162 8.68 15.01 13.66
C THR A 162 9.20 14.57 15.02
N ALA A 163 9.57 15.52 15.89
CA ALA A 163 10.00 15.19 17.26
C ALA A 163 8.87 14.53 18.06
N GLU A 164 7.62 14.83 17.71
CA GLU A 164 6.40 14.35 18.35
C GLU A 164 5.87 13.02 17.75
N GLY A 165 6.45 12.55 16.64
CA GLY A 165 6.03 11.34 15.94
C GLY A 165 5.70 11.55 14.46
N PHE A 166 4.89 10.65 13.89
CA PHE A 166 4.48 10.73 12.49
C PHE A 166 3.27 11.64 12.29
N ILE A 167 3.39 12.56 11.33
CA ILE A 167 2.30 13.42 10.88
C ILE A 167 1.91 12.97 9.47
N SER A 168 0.61 12.72 9.24
CA SER A 168 0.10 12.43 7.91
C SER A 168 0.06 13.70 7.06
N VAL A 169 0.56 13.62 5.84
CA VAL A 169 0.51 14.67 4.82
C VAL A 169 -0.28 14.12 3.64
N GLY A 170 -1.59 14.34 3.66
CA GLY A 170 -2.52 13.86 2.63
C GLY A 170 -2.69 14.86 1.49
N ASP A 171 -3.02 14.35 0.31
CA ASP A 171 -3.40 15.17 -0.85
C ASP A 171 -4.63 16.04 -0.50
N PRO A 172 -4.54 17.39 -0.62
CA PRO A 172 -5.64 18.28 -0.26
C PRO A 172 -6.91 18.04 -1.10
N ARG A 173 -6.79 17.45 -2.30
CA ARG A 173 -7.95 17.08 -3.14
C ARG A 173 -8.83 16.02 -2.46
N ARG A 174 -8.30 15.19 -1.56
CA ARG A 174 -9.09 14.23 -0.76
C ARG A 174 -10.18 14.92 0.06
N GLN A 175 -9.90 16.10 0.61
CA GLN A 175 -10.87 16.83 1.41
C GLN A 175 -12.10 17.22 0.61
N THR A 176 -11.90 17.69 -0.62
CA THR A 176 -13.02 18.12 -1.48
C THR A 176 -13.93 16.93 -1.76
N GLN A 177 -13.35 15.79 -2.13
CA GLN A 177 -14.10 14.57 -2.40
C GLN A 177 -14.77 13.99 -1.15
N GLN A 178 -14.09 14.04 0.01
CA GLN A 178 -14.66 13.59 1.28
C GLN A 178 -15.83 14.47 1.70
N LYS A 179 -15.70 15.80 1.60
CA LYS A 179 -16.79 16.75 1.91
C LYS A 179 -18.00 16.51 1.01
N GLU A 180 -17.79 16.34 -0.29
CA GLU A 180 -18.86 16.01 -1.24
C GLU A 180 -19.55 14.68 -0.90
N THR A 181 -18.79 13.67 -0.46
CA THR A 181 -19.32 12.36 -0.09
C THR A 181 -20.11 12.44 1.21
N LEU A 182 -19.55 13.04 2.26
CA LEU A 182 -20.21 13.20 3.56
C LEU A 182 -21.46 14.09 3.47
N GLN A 183 -21.45 15.12 2.63
CA GLN A 183 -22.65 15.92 2.32
C GLN A 183 -23.76 15.09 1.69
N LYS A 184 -23.43 14.11 0.83
CA LYS A 184 -24.42 13.19 0.23
C LYS A 184 -25.03 12.24 1.26
N PHE A 185 -24.30 11.89 2.32
CA PHE A 185 -24.74 10.91 3.33
C PHE A 185 -25.16 11.53 4.68
N GLY A 186 -25.11 12.86 4.82
CA GLY A 186 -25.56 13.57 6.02
C GLY A 186 -24.64 13.41 7.24
N GLU A 187 -23.38 13.03 7.02
CA GLU A 187 -22.41 12.81 8.09
C GLU A 187 -21.55 14.06 8.35
N GLN A 188 -21.21 14.31 9.61
CA GLN A 188 -20.31 15.41 9.98
C GLN A 188 -18.84 15.00 9.84
N MET A 189 -18.01 15.91 9.32
CA MET A 189 -16.56 15.73 9.34
C MET A 189 -16.03 15.89 10.78
N ASP A 190 -15.33 14.88 11.28
CA ASP A 190 -14.33 15.12 12.31
C ASP A 190 -13.24 16.02 11.69
N GLY A 191 -13.06 17.20 12.28
CA GLY A 191 -12.10 18.20 11.84
C GLY A 191 -10.67 17.69 11.97
N HIS A 192 -10.15 17.08 10.92
CA HIS A 192 -8.71 16.86 10.77
C HIS A 192 -8.12 18.07 10.06
N GLU A 193 -7.15 18.73 10.69
CA GLU A 193 -6.31 19.73 10.05
C GLU A 193 -5.37 19.02 9.09
N TYR A 194 -5.58 19.23 7.79
CA TYR A 194 -4.66 18.72 6.77
C TYR A 194 -3.55 19.74 6.53
N SER A 195 -2.34 19.23 6.36
CA SER A 195 -1.16 20.05 6.17
C SER A 195 -1.10 20.65 4.75
N TYR A 196 -0.85 21.96 4.66
CA TYR A 196 -0.47 22.66 3.42
C TYR A 196 0.89 22.20 2.85
N ASP A 197 1.58 21.29 3.53
CA ASP A 197 2.93 20.82 3.18
C ASP A 197 2.92 19.67 2.16
N TYR A 198 1.78 19.36 1.53
CA TYR A 198 1.69 18.33 0.49
C TYR A 198 2.43 18.76 -0.77
N ASP A 199 3.43 17.97 -1.18
CA ASP A 199 4.17 18.14 -2.42
C ASP A 199 3.88 16.95 -3.36
N PRO A 200 3.17 17.14 -4.48
CA PRO A 200 2.78 16.05 -5.37
C PRO A 200 3.98 15.31 -5.97
N ARG A 201 5.13 15.99 -6.08
CA ARG A 201 6.36 15.40 -6.63
C ARG A 201 6.84 14.18 -5.83
N ILE A 202 6.47 14.07 -4.55
CA ILE A 202 6.83 12.92 -3.72
C ILE A 202 6.09 11.66 -4.17
N MET A 203 4.80 11.79 -4.52
CA MET A 203 3.97 10.69 -5.04
C MET A 203 4.28 10.41 -6.51
N ASP A 204 4.56 11.45 -7.30
CA ASP A 204 5.01 11.28 -8.68
C ASP A 204 6.32 10.47 -8.74
N ALA A 205 7.26 10.74 -7.81
CA ALA A 205 8.49 9.96 -7.68
C ALA A 205 8.22 8.50 -7.28
N ALA A 206 7.24 8.25 -6.40
CA ALA A 206 6.86 6.89 -5.99
C ALA A 206 6.29 6.10 -7.18
N TYR A 207 5.36 6.72 -7.93
CA TYR A 207 4.83 6.13 -9.16
C TYR A 207 5.94 5.87 -10.19
N ALA A 208 6.82 6.84 -10.44
CA ALA A 208 7.89 6.70 -11.42
C ALA A 208 8.88 5.58 -11.04
N ALA A 209 9.21 5.42 -9.77
CA ALA A 209 10.04 4.31 -9.29
C ALA A 209 9.36 2.95 -9.48
N ALA A 210 8.08 2.84 -9.15
CA ALA A 210 7.32 1.62 -9.37
C ALA A 210 7.19 1.28 -10.87
N ASP A 211 6.94 2.29 -11.72
CA ASP A 211 6.83 2.13 -13.18
C ASP A 211 8.15 1.66 -13.81
N LEU A 212 9.28 2.16 -13.33
CA LEU A 212 10.60 1.66 -13.72
C LEU A 212 10.74 0.17 -13.40
N LEU A 213 10.48 -0.25 -12.14
CA LEU A 213 10.52 -1.66 -11.77
C LEU A 213 9.54 -2.52 -12.58
N HIS A 214 8.37 -1.99 -12.92
CA HIS A 214 7.38 -2.70 -13.73
C HIS A 214 7.87 -2.97 -15.15
N ARG A 215 8.47 -1.96 -15.78
CA ARG A 215 9.04 -2.06 -17.14
C ARG A 215 10.24 -2.99 -17.22
N GLU A 216 11.06 -3.01 -16.17
CA GLU A 216 12.16 -3.98 -16.03
C GLU A 216 11.67 -5.41 -15.69
N GLY A 217 10.35 -5.60 -15.52
CA GLY A 217 9.75 -6.89 -15.22
C GLY A 217 10.01 -7.39 -13.80
N VAL A 218 10.48 -6.52 -12.91
CA VAL A 218 10.72 -6.80 -11.49
C VAL A 218 9.40 -6.91 -10.73
N ILE A 219 8.40 -6.11 -11.09
CA ILE A 219 7.07 -6.13 -10.48
C ILE A 219 5.94 -6.13 -11.52
N ASN A 220 4.76 -6.57 -11.10
CA ASN A 220 3.50 -6.13 -11.70
C ASN A 220 3.02 -4.89 -10.94
N LEU A 221 2.84 -3.77 -11.64
CA LEU A 221 2.31 -2.53 -11.08
C LEU A 221 0.88 -2.33 -11.54
N VAL A 222 -0.03 -2.15 -10.59
CA VAL A 222 -1.39 -1.70 -10.85
C VAL A 222 -1.64 -0.40 -10.07
N CYS A 223 -1.84 0.70 -10.80
CA CYS A 223 -2.30 1.94 -10.19
C CYS A 223 -3.84 1.92 -10.12
N GLU A 224 -4.35 1.69 -8.92
CA GLU A 224 -5.77 1.75 -8.60
C GLU A 224 -6.21 3.20 -8.48
N PHE A 225 -7.40 3.53 -8.99
CA PHE A 225 -7.95 4.88 -8.98
C PHE A 225 -6.97 5.96 -9.49
N SER A 226 -6.24 5.63 -10.56
CA SER A 226 -5.22 6.51 -11.14
C SER A 226 -5.78 7.91 -11.45
N GLY A 227 -5.01 8.95 -11.16
CA GLY A 227 -5.40 10.35 -11.36
C GLY A 227 -6.36 10.91 -10.30
N THR A 228 -6.87 10.08 -9.39
CA THR A 228 -7.71 10.52 -8.27
C THR A 228 -6.88 10.76 -7.02
N PRO A 229 -7.41 11.49 -6.03
CA PRO A 229 -6.72 11.62 -4.75
C PRO A 229 -6.89 10.39 -3.86
N ASN A 230 -7.34 9.24 -4.38
CA ASN A 230 -7.38 7.96 -3.68
C ASN A 230 -6.46 6.92 -4.36
N ALA A 231 -5.52 7.38 -5.19
CA ALA A 231 -4.65 6.51 -5.94
C ALA A 231 -3.85 5.58 -5.01
N THR A 232 -3.76 4.31 -5.37
CA THR A 232 -2.96 3.30 -4.65
C THR A 232 -2.04 2.62 -5.66
N LEU A 233 -0.78 2.39 -5.30
CA LEU A 233 0.14 1.56 -6.09
C LEU A 233 0.10 0.15 -5.53
N HIS A 234 -0.57 -0.75 -6.24
CA HIS A 234 -0.47 -2.17 -5.99
C HIS A 234 0.77 -2.71 -6.69
N MET A 235 1.65 -3.38 -5.94
CA MET A 235 2.91 -3.92 -6.44
C MET A 235 3.06 -5.39 -6.04
N ALA A 236 3.04 -6.28 -7.03
CA ALA A 236 3.36 -7.69 -6.85
C ALA A 236 4.76 -7.99 -7.39
N ALA A 237 5.59 -8.69 -6.62
CA ALA A 237 6.93 -9.07 -7.07
C ALA A 237 6.84 -10.04 -8.28
N SER A 238 7.88 -10.11 -9.11
CA SER A 238 8.02 -11.23 -10.07
C SER A 238 8.57 -12.45 -9.32
N PRO A 239 8.06 -13.68 -9.57
CA PRO A 239 8.65 -14.91 -8.99
C PRO A 239 10.12 -15.10 -9.38
N ASP A 240 10.47 -14.66 -10.59
CA ASP A 240 11.83 -14.75 -11.15
C ASP A 240 12.74 -13.61 -10.65
N TYR A 241 12.26 -12.79 -9.70
CA TYR A 241 13.04 -11.69 -9.17
C TYR A 241 14.21 -12.18 -8.32
N SER A 242 15.33 -12.42 -9.00
CA SER A 242 16.63 -12.67 -8.41
C SER A 242 17.60 -11.55 -8.81
N SER A 243 17.28 -10.28 -8.51
CA SER A 243 18.21 -9.22 -8.90
C SER A 243 19.53 -9.36 -8.13
N PRO A 244 20.69 -9.28 -8.80
CA PRO A 244 21.92 -8.86 -8.12
C PRO A 244 21.65 -7.48 -7.49
N ASP A 245 22.29 -7.20 -6.36
CA ASP A 245 22.05 -5.98 -5.57
C ASP A 245 22.01 -4.73 -6.48
N ILE A 246 20.88 -4.01 -6.46
CA ILE A 246 20.75 -2.72 -7.16
C ILE A 246 21.71 -1.75 -6.45
N VAL A 247 22.76 -1.33 -7.17
CA VAL A 247 23.82 -0.40 -6.73
C VAL A 247 23.33 1.04 -6.86
#